data_AF-A0A7W0MJI6-F1
#
_entry.id   AF-A0A7W0MJI6-F1
#
_cell.length_a   1.000
_cell.length_b   1.000
_cell.length_c   1.000
_cell.angle_alpha   90.00
_cell.angle_beta   90.00
_cell.angle_gamma   90.00
#
_symmetry.space_group_name_H-M   'P 1'
#
loop_
_entity.id
_entity.type
_entity.pdbx_description
1 polymer ?
#
loop_
_entity_poly.entity_id
_entity_poly.type
_entity_poly.pdbx_seq_one_letter_code
_entity_poly.pdbx_strand_id
1 'polypeptide(L)'
;MLTADLAQSWQRGGKIGPRLLDAQERRALQEAADLIAVFAAHVGQTRAALEQTLLEYVGTGTDYRVMRGLIKLLTDRCKFQIGIEIEPFEIRRALFLKARHTHPLAGERADVLRGEVVAAAAAELQRAPEELIENLYADLPKNQKLVEFEELTAEELLHLYNVAQAQALLYRCLEMRLFVAPQEPEGYRELFGAIKAYRLIHTVNGSSETGYEIRLDGP
;
A
#
# COMPACT_ATOMS: atom_id res chain seq x y z
N MET A 1 0.71 -4.59 -6.02
CA MET A 1 0.89 -4.64 -7.50
C MET A 1 0.91 -3.24 -8.08
N LEU A 2 1.70 -2.91 -9.11
CA LEU A 2 1.69 -1.54 -9.66
C LEU A 2 0.37 -1.20 -10.37
N THR A 3 -0.07 0.06 -10.26
CA THR A 3 -1.16 0.58 -11.09
C THR A 3 -0.62 0.96 -12.48
N ALA A 4 -1.49 0.94 -13.48
CA ALA A 4 -1.08 1.14 -14.88
C ALA A 4 -0.47 2.53 -15.18
N ASP A 5 -0.80 3.55 -14.39
CA ASP A 5 -0.23 4.90 -14.47
C ASP A 5 1.22 4.96 -13.95
N LEU A 6 1.57 4.09 -12.99
CA LEU A 6 2.92 3.97 -12.45
C LEU A 6 3.80 3.02 -13.27
N ALA A 7 3.17 2.12 -14.03
CA ALA A 7 3.89 1.17 -14.85
C ALA A 7 4.66 1.85 -15.98
N GLN A 8 5.88 1.36 -16.22
CA GLN A 8 6.73 1.84 -17.30
C GLN A 8 7.07 0.72 -18.26
N SER A 9 6.98 1.04 -19.55
CA SER A 9 7.33 0.14 -20.64
C SER A 9 8.15 0.85 -21.69
N TRP A 10 8.86 0.05 -22.47
CA TRP A 10 9.39 0.47 -23.75
C TRP A 10 8.49 -0.10 -24.86
N GLN A 11 8.44 0.60 -25.98
CA GLN A 11 7.78 0.13 -27.18
C GLN A 11 8.73 0.30 -28.36
N ARG A 12 8.93 -0.75 -29.14
CA ARG A 12 9.77 -0.74 -30.35
C ARG A 12 9.10 -1.57 -31.43
N GLY A 13 8.58 -0.90 -32.46
CA GLY A 13 7.73 -1.54 -33.46
C GLY A 13 6.49 -2.18 -32.81
N GLY A 14 6.22 -3.45 -33.15
CA GLY A 14 5.12 -4.23 -32.58
C GLY A 14 5.42 -4.93 -31.24
N LYS A 15 6.54 -4.61 -30.58
CA LYS A 15 6.92 -5.20 -29.28
C LYS A 15 6.82 -4.18 -28.16
N ILE A 16 6.30 -4.62 -27.03
CA ILE A 16 6.25 -3.88 -25.78
C ILE A 16 6.89 -4.74 -24.68
N GLY A 17 7.61 -4.11 -23.76
CA GLY A 17 8.17 -4.80 -22.60
C GLY A 17 8.33 -3.88 -21.40
N PRO A 18 8.43 -4.44 -20.19
CA PRO A 18 8.60 -3.65 -18.98
C PRO A 18 9.97 -2.94 -19.00
N ARG A 19 10.02 -1.74 -18.42
CA ARG A 19 11.30 -1.13 -18.06
C ARG A 19 11.71 -1.66 -16.69
N LEU A 20 12.63 -2.62 -16.72
CA LEU A 20 13.18 -3.25 -15.54
C LEU A 20 14.30 -2.39 -14.95
N LEU A 21 14.37 -2.38 -13.63
CA LEU A 21 15.51 -1.86 -12.87
C LEU A 21 16.58 -2.94 -12.75
N ASP A 22 17.83 -2.53 -12.70
CA ASP A 22 18.92 -3.42 -12.31
C ASP A 22 18.92 -3.56 -10.78
N ALA A 23 18.54 -4.75 -10.29
CA ALA A 23 18.44 -5.03 -8.86
C ALA A 23 19.81 -5.08 -8.16
N GLN A 24 20.92 -5.02 -8.90
CA GLN A 24 22.28 -4.96 -8.38
C GLN A 24 22.87 -3.54 -8.45
N GLU A 25 22.14 -2.58 -9.02
CA GLU A 25 22.60 -1.20 -9.10
C GLU A 25 22.65 -0.58 -7.70
N ARG A 26 23.85 -0.20 -7.26
CA ARG A 26 24.10 0.34 -5.91
C ARG A 26 23.21 1.53 -5.56
N ARG A 27 22.96 2.43 -6.53
CA ARG A 27 22.11 3.60 -6.30
C ARG A 27 20.66 3.20 -6.07
N ALA A 28 20.11 2.32 -6.91
CA ALA A 28 18.74 1.83 -6.77
C ALA A 28 18.55 1.07 -5.45
N LEU A 29 19.52 0.26 -5.05
CA LEU A 29 19.52 -0.44 -3.77
C LEU A 29 19.51 0.53 -2.58
N GLN A 30 20.31 1.59 -2.64
CA GLN A 30 20.32 2.61 -1.60
C GLN A 30 18.97 3.34 -1.51
N GLU A 31 18.43 3.79 -2.65
CA GLU A 31 17.13 4.48 -2.69
C GLU A 31 15.98 3.60 -2.18
N ALA A 32 16.01 2.29 -2.49
CA ALA A 32 15.09 1.32 -1.94
C ALA A 32 15.24 1.14 -0.42
N ALA A 33 16.47 1.00 0.07
CA ALA A 33 16.76 0.87 1.49
C ALA A 33 16.31 2.10 2.29
N ASP A 34 16.58 3.30 1.77
CA ASP A 34 16.18 4.57 2.38
C ASP A 34 14.65 4.67 2.48
N LEU A 35 13.93 4.29 1.42
CA LEU A 35 12.46 4.23 1.46
C LEU A 35 11.96 3.23 2.52
N ILE A 36 12.52 2.02 2.55
CA ILE A 36 12.12 1.00 3.54
C ILE A 36 12.33 1.54 4.96
N ALA A 37 13.45 2.21 5.22
CA ALA A 37 13.74 2.84 6.50
C ALA A 37 12.73 3.93 6.87
N VAL A 38 12.27 4.74 5.90
CA VAL A 38 11.19 5.71 6.12
C VAL A 38 9.92 5.00 6.59
N PHE A 39 9.48 3.94 5.92
CA PHE A 39 8.28 3.20 6.32
C PHE A 39 8.42 2.57 7.71
N ALA A 40 9.55 1.91 7.99
CA ALA A 40 9.84 1.30 9.30
C ALA A 40 9.80 2.35 10.44
N ALA A 41 10.36 3.54 10.22
CA ALA A 41 10.36 4.62 11.21
C ALA A 41 8.96 5.24 11.48
N HIS A 42 7.98 5.01 10.59
CA HIS A 42 6.62 5.54 10.75
C HIS A 42 5.64 4.54 11.36
N VAL A 43 6.09 3.34 11.75
CA VAL A 43 5.25 2.43 12.54
C VAL A 43 4.87 3.13 13.86
N GLY A 44 3.56 3.15 14.15
CA GLY A 44 2.96 3.89 15.26
C GLY A 44 2.55 5.33 14.93
N GLN A 45 2.98 5.88 13.79
CA GLN A 45 2.62 7.23 13.34
C GLN A 45 1.38 7.23 12.46
N THR A 46 0.80 8.41 12.21
CA THR A 46 -0.36 8.56 11.33
C THR A 46 0.02 8.37 9.87
N ARG A 47 -0.94 7.89 9.07
CA ARG A 47 -0.82 7.80 7.62
C ARG A 47 -0.44 9.15 7.00
N ALA A 48 -1.03 10.25 7.48
CA ALA A 48 -0.70 11.60 7.00
C ALA A 48 0.78 11.96 7.25
N ALA A 49 1.35 11.61 8.40
CA ALA A 49 2.76 11.86 8.69
C ALA A 49 3.67 11.11 7.70
N LEU A 50 3.38 9.83 7.44
CA LEU A 50 4.09 9.05 6.44
C LEU A 50 3.94 9.65 5.04
N GLU A 51 2.72 9.96 4.61
CA GLU A 51 2.45 10.57 3.30
C GLU A 51 3.19 11.90 3.11
N GLN A 52 3.29 12.71 4.16
CA GLN A 52 4.03 13.98 4.14
C GLN A 52 5.54 13.75 3.97
N THR A 53 6.14 12.86 4.77
CA THR A 53 7.57 12.53 4.65
C THR A 53 7.90 11.97 3.26
N LEU A 54 7.03 11.10 2.72
CA LEU A 54 7.22 10.54 1.38
C LEU A 54 7.09 11.58 0.27
N LEU A 55 6.19 12.56 0.41
CA LEU A 55 6.06 13.66 -0.54
C LEU A 55 7.34 14.50 -0.61
N GLU A 56 7.91 14.83 0.56
CA GLU A 56 9.16 15.56 0.67
C GLU A 56 10.33 14.77 0.09
N TYR A 57 10.41 13.48 0.40
CA TYR A 57 11.43 12.57 -0.12
C TYR A 57 11.41 12.53 -1.66
N VAL A 58 10.22 12.34 -2.26
CA VAL A 58 10.06 12.23 -3.71
C VAL A 58 10.33 13.54 -4.44
N GLY A 59 10.00 14.69 -3.84
CA GLY A 59 10.18 16.01 -4.45
C GLY A 59 11.63 16.38 -4.77
N THR A 60 12.60 15.62 -4.27
CA THR A 60 14.04 15.87 -4.46
C THR A 60 14.66 15.13 -5.65
N GLY A 61 13.97 14.15 -6.25
CA GLY A 61 14.55 13.23 -7.24
C GLY A 61 14.04 13.40 -8.68
N THR A 62 14.83 12.89 -9.64
CA THR A 62 14.49 12.91 -11.09
C THR A 62 13.58 11.76 -11.53
N ASP A 63 13.62 10.62 -10.83
CA ASP A 63 12.89 9.40 -11.20
C ASP A 63 11.56 9.24 -10.46
N TYR A 64 10.75 10.29 -10.49
CA TYR A 64 9.46 10.41 -9.78
C TYR A 64 8.54 9.17 -9.93
N ARG A 65 8.47 8.59 -11.14
CA ARG A 65 7.57 7.46 -11.43
C ARG A 65 8.07 6.14 -10.81
N VAL A 66 9.37 5.90 -10.80
CA VAL A 66 9.94 4.70 -10.16
C VAL A 66 9.70 4.77 -8.66
N MET A 67 10.06 5.90 -8.07
CA MET A 67 9.86 6.19 -6.64
C MET A 67 8.41 6.01 -6.19
N ARG A 68 7.45 6.59 -6.94
CA ARG A 68 6.02 6.40 -6.68
C ARG A 68 5.59 4.94 -6.74
N GLY A 69 6.17 4.15 -7.64
CA GLY A 69 5.90 2.74 -7.74
C GLY A 69 6.48 1.92 -6.57
N LEU A 70 7.70 2.22 -6.12
CA LEU A 70 8.30 1.60 -4.93
C LEU A 70 7.46 1.92 -3.68
N ILE A 71 7.13 3.20 -3.49
CA ILE A 71 6.26 3.68 -2.40
C ILE A 71 4.92 2.94 -2.41
N LYS A 72 4.32 2.77 -3.60
CA LYS A 72 3.07 2.03 -3.74
C LYS A 72 3.22 0.59 -3.24
N LEU A 73 4.30 -0.11 -3.63
CA LEU A 73 4.51 -1.51 -3.25
C LEU A 73 4.76 -1.69 -1.75
N LEU A 74 5.40 -0.72 -1.10
CA LEU A 74 5.57 -0.66 0.35
C LEU A 74 4.27 -0.28 1.06
N THR A 75 3.48 0.63 0.49
CA THR A 75 2.16 1.01 1.04
C THR A 75 1.18 -0.17 1.01
N ASP A 76 1.21 -1.00 -0.04
CA ASP A 76 0.40 -2.23 -0.11
C ASP A 76 0.75 -3.24 1.01
N ARG A 77 1.92 -3.09 1.66
CA ARG A 77 2.42 -3.90 2.78
C ARG A 77 2.19 -3.26 4.16
N CYS A 78 1.48 -2.14 4.18
CA CYS A 78 1.15 -1.43 5.40
C CYS A 78 -0.26 -1.78 5.86
N LYS A 79 -0.43 -1.94 7.17
CA LYS A 79 -1.74 -2.04 7.80
C LYS A 79 -2.02 -0.78 8.60
N PHE A 80 -3.08 -0.09 8.24
CA PHE A 80 -3.54 1.11 8.95
C PHE A 80 -4.76 0.78 9.80
N GLN A 81 -4.79 1.26 11.03
CA GLN A 81 -5.89 1.02 11.97
C GLN A 81 -6.21 2.27 12.80
N ILE A 82 -7.41 2.27 13.38
CA ILE A 82 -7.83 3.24 14.39
C ILE A 82 -7.01 2.96 15.65
N GLY A 83 -6.33 3.99 16.17
CA GLY A 83 -5.38 3.86 17.28
C GLY A 83 -6.00 3.77 18.68
N ILE A 84 -7.30 3.52 18.79
CA ILE A 84 -8.05 3.50 20.05
C ILE A 84 -9.18 2.45 19.99
N GLU A 85 -9.52 1.89 21.15
CA GLU A 85 -10.59 0.89 21.29
C GLU A 85 -12.00 1.49 21.21
N ILE A 86 -12.14 2.80 21.44
CA ILE A 86 -13.43 3.51 21.40
C ILE A 86 -13.66 3.99 19.98
N GLU A 87 -14.85 3.71 19.46
CA GLU A 87 -15.28 4.25 18.15
C GLU A 87 -15.19 5.79 18.13
N PRO A 88 -14.47 6.41 17.18
CA PRO A 88 -14.32 7.87 17.08
C PRO A 88 -15.65 8.63 16.98
N PHE A 89 -16.72 7.95 16.55
CA PHE A 89 -18.07 8.49 16.62
C PHE A 89 -18.54 8.78 18.06
N GLU A 90 -18.32 7.87 19.01
CA GLU A 90 -18.71 8.05 20.41
C GLU A 90 -17.94 9.20 21.05
N ILE A 91 -16.65 9.34 20.70
CA ILE A 91 -15.81 10.46 21.12
C ILE A 91 -16.44 11.79 20.67
N ARG A 92 -16.74 11.92 19.37
CA ARG A 92 -17.38 13.13 18.81
C ARG A 92 -18.72 13.41 19.44
N ARG A 93 -19.53 12.37 19.65
CA ARG A 93 -20.85 12.49 20.27
C ARG A 93 -20.76 13.06 21.69
N ALA A 94 -19.93 12.46 22.55
CA ALA A 94 -19.74 12.91 23.93
C ALA A 94 -19.18 14.34 23.97
N LEU A 95 -18.15 14.63 23.16
CA LEU A 95 -17.50 15.94 23.12
C LEU A 95 -18.46 17.05 22.65
N PHE A 96 -19.15 16.85 21.52
CA PHE A 96 -19.99 17.89 20.94
C PHE A 96 -21.30 18.10 21.72
N LEU A 97 -21.85 17.07 22.37
CA LEU A 97 -22.99 17.24 23.27
C LEU A 97 -22.62 18.12 24.48
N LYS A 98 -21.43 17.95 25.05
CA LYS A 98 -20.96 18.83 26.14
C LYS A 98 -20.63 20.24 25.66
N ALA A 99 -20.01 20.37 24.49
CA ALA A 99 -19.71 21.66 23.88
C ALA A 99 -20.97 22.51 23.65
N ARG A 100 -22.10 21.88 23.30
CA ARG A 100 -23.40 22.55 23.14
C ARG A 100 -23.81 23.34 24.39
N HIS A 101 -23.57 22.82 25.58
CA HIS A 101 -23.95 23.47 26.85
C HIS A 101 -23.03 24.64 27.22
N THR A 102 -21.87 24.75 26.56
CA THR A 102 -20.82 25.74 26.84
C THR A 102 -20.68 26.75 25.69
N HIS A 103 -21.66 26.77 24.77
CA HIS A 103 -21.67 27.67 23.63
C HIS A 103 -22.08 29.11 24.04
N PRO A 104 -21.45 30.17 23.50
CA PRO A 104 -20.34 30.14 22.54
C PRO A 104 -18.97 29.92 23.21
N LEU A 105 -18.14 29.07 22.60
CA LEU A 105 -16.72 28.94 22.93
C LEU A 105 -15.93 30.07 22.26
N ALA A 106 -16.13 31.31 22.72
CA ALA A 106 -15.51 32.50 22.16
C ALA A 106 -15.06 33.48 23.26
N GLY A 107 -14.14 34.38 22.89
CA GLY A 107 -13.58 35.39 23.80
C GLY A 107 -12.39 34.88 24.64
N GLU A 108 -11.98 35.69 25.61
CA GLU A 108 -10.74 35.47 26.40
C GLU A 108 -10.71 34.15 27.19
N ARG A 109 -11.88 33.55 27.46
CA ARG A 109 -12.00 32.29 28.19
C ARG A 109 -12.15 31.05 27.29
N ALA A 110 -12.09 31.20 25.96
CA ALA A 110 -12.38 30.12 25.03
C ALA A 110 -11.51 28.87 25.26
N ASP A 111 -10.21 29.04 25.49
CA ASP A 111 -9.29 27.91 25.70
C ASP A 111 -9.55 27.18 27.02
N VAL A 112 -9.89 27.91 28.09
CA VAL A 112 -10.26 27.34 29.39
C VAL A 112 -11.54 26.51 29.26
N LEU A 113 -12.57 27.08 28.64
CA LEU A 113 -13.86 26.40 28.42
C LEU A 113 -13.69 25.18 27.50
N ARG A 114 -12.83 25.26 26.48
CA ARG A 114 -12.49 24.12 25.63
C ARG A 114 -11.84 23.00 26.45
N GLY A 115 -10.87 23.33 27.30
CA GLY A 115 -10.23 22.38 28.21
C GLY A 115 -11.22 21.69 29.14
N GLU A 116 -12.15 22.45 29.75
CA GLU A 116 -13.20 21.93 30.62
C GLU A 116 -14.14 20.96 29.88
N VAL A 117 -14.56 21.29 28.66
CA VAL A 117 -15.42 20.44 27.81
C VAL A 117 -14.71 19.13 27.45
N VAL A 118 -13.44 19.21 27.04
CA VAL A 118 -12.65 18.02 26.70
C VAL A 118 -12.44 17.14 27.94
N ALA A 119 -12.09 17.73 29.08
CA ALA A 119 -11.92 16.99 30.34
C ALA A 119 -13.22 16.29 30.77
N ALA A 120 -14.36 16.96 30.63
CA ALA A 120 -15.66 16.38 30.95
C ALA A 120 -16.06 15.24 29.99
N ALA A 121 -15.71 15.34 28.70
CA ALA A 121 -15.89 14.25 27.72
C ALA A 121 -15.00 13.06 28.02
N ALA A 122 -13.73 13.33 28.33
CA ALA A 122 -12.74 12.32 28.65
C ALA A 122 -13.11 11.55 29.93
N ALA A 123 -13.59 12.25 30.95
CA ALA A 123 -14.08 11.64 32.18
C ALA A 123 -15.29 10.71 31.96
N GLU A 124 -16.24 11.10 31.10
CA GLU A 124 -17.40 10.26 30.74
C GLU A 124 -16.97 8.97 30.03
N LEU A 125 -15.97 9.07 29.15
CA LEU A 125 -15.44 7.94 28.38
C LEU A 125 -14.32 7.16 29.11
N GLN A 126 -13.94 7.57 30.33
CA GLN A 126 -12.85 6.99 31.12
C GLN A 126 -11.51 6.98 30.38
N ARG A 127 -11.19 8.07 29.68
CA ARG A 127 -9.95 8.26 28.92
C ARG A 127 -9.22 9.52 29.33
N ALA A 128 -7.97 9.67 28.88
CA ALA A 128 -7.24 10.91 29.04
C ALA A 128 -7.76 11.99 28.05
N PRO A 129 -7.83 13.28 28.44
CA PRO A 129 -8.18 14.37 27.54
C PRO A 129 -7.34 14.41 26.26
N GLU A 130 -6.05 14.13 26.37
CA GLU A 130 -5.11 14.11 25.25
C GLU A 130 -5.42 12.98 24.27
N GLU A 131 -5.63 11.76 24.79
CA GLU A 131 -6.01 10.58 24.01
C GLU A 131 -7.34 10.80 23.26
N LEU A 132 -8.29 11.51 23.89
CA LEU A 132 -9.57 11.84 23.30
C LEU A 132 -9.42 12.79 22.10
N ILE A 133 -8.58 13.82 22.23
CA ILE A 133 -8.34 14.78 21.15
C ILE A 133 -7.57 14.14 20.00
N GLU A 134 -6.53 13.35 20.29
CA GLU A 134 -5.74 12.66 19.27
C GLU A 134 -6.59 11.72 18.41
N ASN A 135 -7.61 11.08 19.00
CA ASN A 135 -8.42 10.08 18.32
C ASN A 135 -9.79 10.57 17.85
N LEU A 136 -10.10 11.87 18.02
CA LEU A 136 -11.40 12.47 17.67
C LEU A 136 -11.84 12.17 16.23
N TYR A 137 -10.88 12.06 15.31
CA TYR A 137 -11.08 11.77 13.89
C TYR A 137 -10.21 10.61 13.40
N ALA A 138 -9.87 9.66 14.27
CA ALA A 138 -9.01 8.52 13.90
C ALA A 138 -9.66 7.57 12.87
N ASP A 139 -10.97 7.69 12.63
CA ASP A 139 -11.72 7.00 11.58
C ASP A 139 -11.41 7.53 10.17
N LEU A 140 -10.92 8.77 10.05
CA LEU A 140 -10.49 9.31 8.76
C LEU A 140 -9.19 8.63 8.30
N PRO A 141 -9.09 8.17 7.04
CA PRO A 141 -7.93 7.41 6.56
C PRO A 141 -6.57 8.06 6.85
N LYS A 142 -6.48 9.39 6.75
CA LYS A 142 -5.26 10.16 7.02
C LYS A 142 -4.79 10.09 8.49
N ASN A 143 -5.72 9.89 9.41
CA ASN A 143 -5.46 9.88 10.86
C ASN A 143 -5.27 8.46 11.41
N GLN A 144 -5.53 7.43 10.62
CA GLN A 144 -5.24 6.05 10.99
C GLN A 144 -3.74 5.87 11.22
N LYS A 145 -3.36 5.06 12.20
CA LYS A 145 -1.96 4.77 12.54
C LYS A 145 -1.47 3.56 11.75
N LEU A 146 -0.22 3.60 11.31
CA LEU A 146 0.48 2.44 10.75
C LEU A 146 0.79 1.47 11.89
N VAL A 147 0.12 0.32 11.95
CA VAL A 147 0.29 -0.66 13.04
C VAL A 147 1.19 -1.83 12.65
N GLU A 148 1.33 -2.09 11.35
CA GLU A 148 2.09 -3.21 10.82
C GLU A 148 2.68 -2.81 9.48
N PHE A 149 3.95 -3.13 9.28
CA PHE A 149 4.65 -2.96 8.01
C PHE A 149 5.43 -4.25 7.75
N GLU A 150 5.06 -4.95 6.68
CA GLU A 150 5.78 -6.13 6.23
C GLU A 150 7.05 -5.68 5.50
N GLU A 151 8.17 -5.66 6.22
CA GLU A 151 9.46 -5.22 5.69
C GLU A 151 9.97 -6.12 4.56
N LEU A 152 10.68 -5.51 3.62
CA LEU A 152 11.42 -6.19 2.55
C LEU A 152 12.88 -5.76 2.63
N THR A 153 13.78 -6.59 2.10
CA THR A 153 15.10 -6.12 1.72
C THR A 153 15.02 -5.20 0.49
N ALA A 154 16.04 -4.35 0.29
CA ALA A 154 16.12 -3.49 -0.87
C ALA A 154 16.10 -4.28 -2.19
N GLU A 155 16.83 -5.40 -2.25
CA GLU A 155 16.87 -6.28 -3.41
C GLU A 155 15.51 -6.92 -3.72
N GLU A 156 14.81 -7.42 -2.71
CA GLU A 156 13.44 -7.96 -2.85
C GLU A 156 12.47 -6.90 -3.36
N LEU A 157 12.56 -5.66 -2.88
CA LEU A 157 11.71 -4.56 -3.34
C LEU A 157 11.95 -4.25 -4.83
N LEU A 158 13.21 -4.22 -5.29
CA LEU A 158 13.54 -3.99 -6.70
C LEU A 158 13.07 -5.15 -7.60
N HIS A 159 13.26 -6.40 -7.16
CA HIS A 159 12.72 -7.56 -7.88
C HIS A 159 11.19 -7.55 -7.94
N LEU A 160 10.54 -7.21 -6.83
CA LEU A 160 9.10 -7.07 -6.78
C LEU A 160 8.60 -5.96 -7.71
N TYR A 161 9.30 -4.84 -7.78
CA TYR A 161 8.99 -3.77 -8.73
C TYR A 161 9.05 -4.27 -10.16
N ASN A 162 10.10 -5.00 -10.53
CA ASN A 162 10.26 -5.61 -11.84
C ASN A 162 9.13 -6.59 -12.20
N VAL A 163 8.73 -7.45 -11.26
CA VAL A 163 7.57 -8.34 -11.44
C VAL A 163 6.29 -7.52 -11.63
N ALA A 164 6.09 -6.49 -10.80
CA ALA A 164 4.91 -5.65 -10.87
C ALA A 164 4.82 -4.85 -12.18
N GLN A 165 5.95 -4.44 -12.76
CA GLN A 165 6.01 -3.82 -14.08
C GLN A 165 5.52 -4.77 -15.18
N ALA A 166 5.97 -6.02 -15.15
CA ALA A 166 5.54 -7.04 -16.11
C ALA A 166 4.04 -7.33 -15.96
N GLN A 167 3.57 -7.52 -14.73
CA GLN A 167 2.15 -7.76 -14.43
C GLN A 167 1.26 -6.62 -14.93
N ALA A 168 1.66 -5.36 -14.72
CA ALA A 168 0.90 -4.21 -15.17
C ALA A 168 0.70 -4.17 -16.71
N LEU A 169 1.64 -4.71 -17.47
CA LEU A 169 1.49 -4.88 -18.92
C LEU A 169 0.58 -6.04 -19.28
N LEU A 170 0.69 -7.17 -18.57
CA LEU A 170 -0.13 -8.35 -18.79
C LEU A 170 -1.61 -8.08 -18.49
N TYR A 171 -1.94 -7.12 -17.61
CA TYR A 171 -3.32 -6.68 -17.40
C TYR A 171 -4.00 -6.05 -18.63
N ARG A 172 -3.24 -5.71 -19.67
CA ARG A 172 -3.78 -5.22 -20.96
C ARG A 172 -3.62 -6.24 -22.08
N CYS A 173 -3.18 -7.46 -21.75
CA CYS A 173 -2.94 -8.51 -22.72
C CYS A 173 -4.27 -9.16 -23.11
N LEU A 174 -4.51 -9.33 -24.40
CA LEU A 174 -5.71 -10.03 -24.90
C LEU A 174 -5.57 -11.55 -24.81
N GLU A 175 -4.34 -12.06 -24.96
CA GLU A 175 -4.04 -13.49 -24.96
C GLU A 175 -2.59 -13.69 -24.50
N MET A 176 -2.38 -14.51 -23.48
CA MET A 176 -1.05 -14.91 -23.01
C MET A 176 -0.75 -16.34 -23.45
N ARG A 177 0.40 -16.56 -24.09
CA ARG A 177 0.88 -17.89 -24.48
C ARG A 177 2.08 -18.29 -23.63
N LEU A 178 1.97 -19.44 -22.99
CA LEU A 178 3.03 -20.04 -22.19
C LEU A 178 3.55 -21.27 -22.92
N PHE A 179 4.87 -21.33 -23.09
CA PHE A 179 5.56 -22.50 -23.63
C PHE A 179 6.34 -23.15 -22.49
N VAL A 180 5.89 -24.33 -22.08
CA VAL A 180 6.44 -25.06 -20.93
C VAL A 180 7.23 -26.25 -21.46
N ALA A 181 8.53 -26.27 -21.21
CA ALA A 181 9.39 -27.39 -21.59
C ALA A 181 9.07 -28.65 -20.75
N PRO A 182 9.42 -29.86 -21.25
CA PRO A 182 9.41 -31.09 -20.45
C PRO A 182 10.06 -30.90 -19.09
N GLN A 183 9.31 -31.18 -18.02
CA GLN A 183 9.75 -31.04 -16.64
C GLN A 183 9.05 -32.08 -15.75
N GLU A 184 9.45 -32.13 -14.48
CA GLU A 184 8.86 -33.05 -13.50
C GLU A 184 7.36 -32.82 -13.28
N PRO A 185 6.58 -33.88 -12.99
CA PRO A 185 5.13 -33.81 -12.81
C PRO A 185 4.66 -32.77 -11.77
N GLU A 186 5.47 -32.49 -10.76
CA GLU A 186 5.22 -31.49 -9.71
C GLU A 186 5.01 -30.09 -10.30
N GLY A 187 5.90 -29.66 -11.21
CA GLY A 187 5.83 -28.33 -11.82
C GLY A 187 4.59 -28.15 -12.68
N TYR A 188 4.16 -29.20 -13.39
CA TYR A 188 2.90 -29.20 -14.12
C TYR A 188 1.69 -29.12 -13.18
N ARG A 189 1.70 -29.88 -12.08
CA ARG A 189 0.61 -29.85 -11.09
C ARG A 189 0.46 -28.48 -10.47
N GLU A 190 1.56 -27.81 -10.15
CA GLU A 190 1.55 -26.45 -9.62
C GLU A 190 0.95 -25.47 -10.64
N LEU A 191 1.46 -25.46 -11.88
CA LEU A 191 1.00 -24.55 -12.93
C LEU A 191 -0.48 -24.76 -13.27
N PHE A 192 -0.89 -25.99 -13.58
CA PHE A 192 -2.30 -26.28 -13.90
C PHE A 192 -3.20 -26.12 -12.68
N GLY A 193 -2.69 -26.38 -11.47
CA GLY A 193 -3.35 -26.08 -10.22
C GLY A 193 -3.66 -24.60 -10.09
N ALA A 194 -2.68 -23.73 -10.32
CA ALA A 194 -2.86 -22.28 -10.29
C ALA A 194 -3.87 -21.80 -11.36
N ILE A 195 -3.74 -22.25 -12.61
CA ILE A 195 -4.66 -21.89 -13.71
C ILE A 195 -6.12 -22.22 -13.32
N LYS A 196 -6.34 -23.41 -12.74
CA LYS A 196 -7.67 -23.85 -12.30
C LYS A 196 -8.15 -23.09 -11.06
N ALA A 197 -7.28 -22.87 -10.08
CA ALA A 197 -7.61 -22.17 -8.84
C ALA A 197 -8.07 -20.72 -9.12
N TYR A 198 -7.38 -20.03 -10.04
CA TYR A 198 -7.75 -18.69 -10.48
C TYR A 198 -8.84 -18.67 -11.55
N ARG A 199 -9.38 -19.84 -11.95
CA ARG A 199 -10.47 -20.01 -12.93
C ARG A 199 -10.19 -19.30 -14.27
N LEU A 200 -8.94 -19.34 -14.71
CA LEU A 200 -8.55 -18.72 -15.97
C LEU A 200 -9.16 -19.49 -17.15
N ILE A 201 -9.62 -18.76 -18.17
CA ILE A 201 -10.07 -19.36 -19.43
C ILE A 201 -8.82 -19.78 -20.21
N HIS A 202 -8.73 -21.05 -20.59
CA HIS A 202 -7.50 -21.61 -21.14
C HIS A 202 -7.72 -22.73 -22.14
N THR A 203 -6.76 -22.86 -23.06
CA THR A 203 -6.60 -24.01 -23.95
C THR A 203 -5.21 -24.59 -23.77
N VAL A 204 -5.10 -25.91 -23.70
CA VAL A 204 -3.81 -26.62 -23.51
C VAL A 204 -3.59 -27.57 -24.67
N ASN A 205 -2.41 -27.48 -25.28
CA ASN A 205 -1.93 -28.41 -26.30
C ASN A 205 -0.58 -29.00 -25.88
N GLY A 206 -0.30 -30.25 -26.24
CA GLY A 206 0.97 -30.93 -25.93
C GLY A 206 0.83 -32.07 -24.92
N SER A 207 1.96 -32.58 -24.44
CA SER A 207 2.04 -33.69 -23.48
C SER A 207 3.23 -33.52 -22.54
N SER A 208 3.28 -34.30 -21.47
CA SER A 208 4.43 -34.30 -20.54
C SER A 208 5.77 -34.63 -21.21
N GLU A 209 5.74 -35.37 -22.32
CA GLU A 209 6.93 -35.80 -23.07
C GLU A 209 7.49 -34.68 -23.98
N THR A 210 6.60 -33.89 -24.59
CA THR A 210 6.98 -32.83 -25.55
C THR A 210 6.89 -31.42 -24.98
N GLY A 211 6.32 -31.27 -23.78
CA GLY A 211 5.98 -29.99 -23.18
C GLY A 211 4.56 -29.55 -23.53
N TYR A 212 4.17 -28.39 -23.00
CA TYR A 212 2.84 -27.82 -23.20
C TYR A 212 2.89 -26.41 -23.78
N GLU A 213 2.01 -26.15 -24.75
CA GLU A 213 1.60 -24.79 -25.12
C GLU A 213 0.25 -24.50 -24.43
N ILE A 214 0.24 -23.49 -23.57
CA ILE A 214 -0.94 -23.07 -22.82
C ILE A 214 -1.31 -21.68 -23.29
N ARG A 215 -2.53 -21.54 -23.78
CA ARG A 215 -3.13 -20.26 -24.11
C ARG A 215 -4.07 -19.85 -22.98
N LEU A 216 -3.88 -18.64 -22.47
CA LEU A 216 -4.72 -18.02 -21.44
C LEU A 216 -5.36 -16.76 -22.04
N ASP A 217 -6.67 -16.62 -21.89
CA ASP A 217 -7.34 -15.39 -22.30
C ASP A 217 -7.02 -14.25 -21.34
N GLY A 218 -6.97 -13.03 -21.88
CA GLY A 218 -6.78 -11.79 -21.15
C GLY A 218 -7.89 -11.48 -20.15
N PRO A 219 -7.65 -10.56 -19.20
CA PRO A 219 -8.65 -10.07 -18.26
C PRO A 219 -9.73 -9.19 -18.92
#